data_AF-A0A8X6QTT9-F1
#
_entry.id   AF-A0A8X6QTT9-F1
#
_cell.length_a   1.000
_cell.length_b   1.000
_cell.length_c   1.000
_cell.angle_alpha   90.00
_cell.angle_beta   90.00
_cell.angle_gamma   90.00
#
_symmetry.space_group_name_H-M   'P 1'
#
loop_
_entity.id
_entity.type
_entity.pdbx_description
1 polymer ?
#
loop_
_entity_poly.entity_id
_entity_poly.type
_entity_poly.pdbx_seq_one_letter_code
_entity_poly.pdbx_strand_id
1 'polypeptide(L)'
;MDLSYLSESENHGDCNLLNHNNIYSMMKEELREDFSAFKPLTNIWWLAHLTCNVHSMQREQCFDDPRLTEMSRTALYALERLKDNILRYSSTMQFLHDEVFNINQSDIIHGRWSNSIPASSLLNNISK
;
A
#
# COMPACT_ATOMS: atom_id res chain seq x y z
N MET A 1 0.74 -15.63 -13.72
CA MET A 1 -0.68 -15.24 -13.72
C MET A 1 -0.76 -13.95 -14.49
N ASP A 2 -1.47 -13.93 -15.61
CA ASP A 2 -1.62 -12.74 -16.45
C ASP A 2 -2.62 -11.82 -15.78
N LEU A 3 -2.17 -10.73 -15.17
CA LEU A 3 -3.00 -9.75 -14.45
C LEU A 3 -3.63 -8.73 -15.41
N SER A 4 -3.64 -9.01 -16.72
CA SER A 4 -4.22 -8.17 -17.77
C SER A 4 -5.68 -7.80 -17.51
N TYR A 5 -6.46 -8.70 -16.88
CA TYR A 5 -7.84 -8.43 -16.47
C TYR A 5 -7.98 -7.40 -15.33
N LEU A 6 -6.91 -7.10 -14.58
CA LEU A 6 -6.89 -5.98 -13.63
C LEU A 6 -6.54 -4.65 -14.32
N SER A 7 -6.00 -4.70 -15.55
CA SER A 7 -5.56 -3.50 -16.28
C SER A 7 -6.65 -2.86 -17.14
N GLU A 8 -7.73 -3.58 -17.46
CA GLU A 8 -8.84 -3.08 -18.28
C GLU A 8 -9.90 -2.29 -17.49
N SER A 9 -9.75 -2.17 -16.17
CA SER A 9 -10.58 -1.27 -15.36
C SER A 9 -9.98 0.14 -15.39
N GLU A 10 -10.37 0.94 -16.39
CA GLU A 10 -10.13 2.39 -16.44
C GLU A 10 -10.83 3.18 -15.32
N ASN A 11 -11.35 2.52 -14.27
CA ASN A 11 -11.88 3.16 -13.08
C ASN A 11 -11.00 2.84 -11.87
N HIS A 12 -10.50 3.91 -11.26
CA HIS A 12 -9.86 4.01 -9.94
C HIS A 12 -9.92 2.75 -9.08
N GLY A 13 -8.75 2.20 -8.75
CA GLY A 13 -8.53 0.95 -7.99
C GLY A 13 -9.71 0.52 -7.12
N ASP A 14 -10.51 -0.38 -7.67
CA ASP A 14 -11.78 -0.80 -7.10
C ASP A 14 -11.51 -1.74 -5.92
N CYS A 15 -11.42 -1.17 -4.72
CA CYS A 15 -11.15 -1.88 -3.47
C CYS A 15 -12.15 -3.02 -3.19
N ASN A 16 -13.30 -3.03 -3.89
CA ASN A 16 -14.28 -4.11 -3.88
C ASN A 16 -13.69 -5.44 -4.38
N LEU A 17 -12.73 -5.40 -5.31
CA LEU A 17 -12.09 -6.58 -5.85
C LEU A 17 -11.12 -7.23 -4.85
N LEU A 18 -10.54 -6.42 -3.95
CA LEU A 18 -9.62 -6.85 -2.91
C LEU A 18 -10.32 -7.14 -1.57
N ASN A 19 -11.59 -7.57 -1.56
CA ASN A 19 -12.24 -7.96 -0.31
C ASN A 19 -11.67 -9.27 0.26
N HIS A 20 -11.92 -9.52 1.55
CA HIS A 20 -11.44 -10.67 2.30
C HIS A 20 -11.66 -12.03 1.60
N ASN A 21 -12.85 -12.25 1.03
CA ASN A 21 -13.20 -13.52 0.37
C ASN A 21 -12.45 -13.70 -0.96
N ASN A 22 -12.28 -12.60 -1.70
CA ASN A 22 -11.53 -12.62 -2.96
C ASN A 22 -10.05 -12.91 -2.71
N ILE A 23 -9.45 -12.34 -1.68
CA ILE A 23 -8.04 -12.62 -1.32
C ILE A 23 -7.85 -14.10 -1.04
N TYR A 24 -8.71 -14.74 -0.26
CA TYR A 24 -8.61 -16.18 -0.03
C TYR A 24 -8.77 -17.00 -1.30
N SER A 25 -9.63 -16.57 -2.22
CA SER A 25 -9.82 -17.24 -3.51
C SER A 25 -8.55 -17.14 -4.36
N MET A 26 -7.96 -15.94 -4.44
CA MET A 26 -6.68 -15.71 -5.12
C MET A 26 -5.53 -16.50 -4.49
N MET A 27 -5.48 -16.56 -3.15
CA MET A 27 -4.50 -17.38 -2.41
C MET A 27 -4.65 -18.85 -2.74
N LYS A 28 -5.88 -19.37 -2.73
CA LYS A 28 -6.14 -20.77 -3.05
C LYS A 28 -5.68 -21.12 -4.47
N GLU A 29 -5.91 -20.23 -5.43
CA GLU A 29 -5.47 -20.39 -6.82
C GLU A 29 -3.94 -20.38 -6.95
N GLU A 30 -3.26 -19.44 -6.30
CA GLU A 30 -1.79 -19.31 -6.35
C GLU A 30 -1.06 -20.43 -5.62
N LEU A 31 -1.62 -20.90 -4.51
CA LEU A 31 -1.06 -21.99 -3.71
C LEU A 31 -1.39 -23.38 -4.28
N ARG A 32 -2.39 -23.50 -5.16
CA ARG A 32 -2.83 -24.78 -5.75
C ARG A 32 -3.03 -25.88 -4.70
N GLU A 33 -3.66 -25.51 -3.59
CA GLU A 33 -3.92 -26.37 -2.42
C GLU A 33 -2.69 -26.71 -1.54
N ASP A 34 -1.48 -26.27 -1.89
CA ASP A 34 -0.30 -26.33 -1.01
C ASP A 34 -0.17 -25.04 -0.17
N PHE A 35 -0.91 -24.97 0.92
CA PHE A 35 -0.86 -23.84 1.86
C PHE A 35 0.45 -23.72 2.65
N SER A 36 1.33 -24.71 2.55
CA SER A 36 2.66 -24.66 3.17
C SER A 36 3.70 -23.99 2.28
N ALA A 37 3.40 -23.84 0.98
CA ALA A 37 4.29 -23.20 0.03
C ALA A 37 4.52 -21.72 0.38
N PHE A 38 5.79 -21.31 0.38
CA PHE A 38 6.15 -19.91 0.55
C PHE A 38 5.79 -19.11 -0.71
N LYS A 39 4.69 -18.35 -0.65
CA LYS A 39 4.20 -17.48 -1.72
C LYS A 39 4.10 -16.03 -1.24
N PRO A 40 5.17 -15.23 -1.37
CA PRO A 40 5.23 -13.87 -0.81
C PRO A 40 4.22 -12.90 -1.46
N LEU A 41 3.74 -13.20 -2.66
CA LEU A 41 2.70 -12.44 -3.35
C LEU A 41 1.38 -12.40 -2.56
N THR A 42 1.08 -13.44 -1.79
CA THR A 42 -0.13 -13.48 -0.95
C THR A 42 -0.14 -12.36 0.10
N ASN A 43 1.03 -11.98 0.63
CA ASN A 43 1.15 -10.86 1.56
C ASN A 43 0.92 -9.51 0.87
N ILE A 44 1.25 -9.38 -0.42
CA ILE A 44 0.97 -8.15 -1.18
C ILE A 44 -0.54 -7.95 -1.35
N TRP A 45 -1.31 -9.02 -1.61
CA TRP A 45 -2.78 -8.91 -1.71
C TRP A 45 -3.42 -8.48 -0.39
N TRP A 46 -2.95 -9.03 0.73
CA TRP A 46 -3.38 -8.58 2.06
C TRP A 46 -3.01 -7.12 2.33
N LEU A 47 -1.79 -6.72 2.00
CA LEU A 47 -1.36 -5.34 2.18
C LEU A 47 -2.19 -4.39 1.32
N ALA A 48 -2.54 -4.79 0.09
CA ALA A 48 -3.37 -4.02 -0.81
C ALA A 48 -4.78 -3.84 -0.24
N HIS A 49 -5.38 -4.91 0.27
CA HIS A 49 -6.67 -4.87 0.96
C HIS A 49 -6.67 -3.91 2.16
N LEU A 50 -5.65 -4.02 3.03
CA LEU A 50 -5.53 -3.16 4.20
C LEU A 50 -5.35 -1.69 3.79
N THR A 51 -4.52 -1.42 2.79
CA THR A 51 -4.29 -0.07 2.25
C THR A 51 -5.59 0.53 1.71
N CYS A 52 -6.35 -0.28 0.96
CA CYS A 52 -7.69 0.08 0.48
C CYS A 52 -8.65 0.43 1.62
N ASN A 53 -8.74 -0.41 2.66
CA ASN A 53 -9.63 -0.17 3.79
C ASN A 53 -9.25 1.10 4.56
N VAL A 54 -7.96 1.28 4.86
CA VAL A 54 -7.47 2.48 5.56
C VAL A 54 -7.76 3.72 4.72
N HIS A 55 -7.53 3.66 3.40
CA HIS A 55 -7.83 4.78 2.50
C HIS A 55 -9.31 5.15 2.52
N SER A 56 -10.21 4.18 2.41
CA SER A 56 -11.66 4.44 2.46
C SER A 56 -12.09 5.04 3.80
N MET A 57 -11.63 4.47 4.92
CA MET A 57 -11.93 4.98 6.26
C MET A 57 -11.43 6.41 6.47
N GLN A 58 -10.20 6.71 6.03
CA GLN A 58 -9.62 8.04 6.16
C GLN A 58 -10.29 9.04 5.23
N ARG A 59 -10.64 8.64 4.00
CA ARG A 59 -11.34 9.50 3.04
C ARG A 59 -12.69 9.98 3.59
N GLU A 60 -13.47 9.07 4.18
CA GLU A 60 -14.75 9.39 4.82
C GLU A 60 -14.59 10.36 5.99
N GLN A 61 -13.51 10.23 6.78
CA GLN A 61 -13.25 11.10 7.92
C GLN A 61 -12.68 12.47 7.52
N CYS A 62 -11.96 12.56 6.41
CA CYS A 62 -11.15 13.71 6.07
C CYS A 62 -11.80 14.71 5.09
N PHE A 63 -12.72 14.26 4.23
CA PHE A 63 -13.27 15.13 3.17
C PHE A 63 -14.20 16.24 3.70
N ASP A 64 -14.79 16.04 4.88
CA ASP A 64 -15.74 17.00 5.47
C ASP A 64 -15.14 17.83 6.63
N ASP A 65 -13.89 17.60 7.02
CA ASP A 65 -13.27 18.35 8.12
C ASP A 65 -12.40 19.53 7.61
N PRO A 66 -12.88 20.79 7.76
CA PRO A 66 -12.10 21.96 7.36
C PRO A 66 -10.84 22.18 8.23
N ARG A 67 -10.68 21.46 9.35
CA ARG A 67 -9.51 21.52 10.23
C ARG A 67 -8.41 20.54 9.83
N LEU A 68 -8.60 19.79 8.74
CA LEU A 68 -7.58 18.86 8.29
C LEU A 68 -6.27 19.60 8.03
N THR A 69 -5.21 19.17 8.72
CA THR A 69 -3.89 19.74 8.52
C THR A 69 -3.39 19.44 7.11
N GLU A 70 -2.51 20.28 6.58
CA GLU A 70 -1.82 20.01 5.31
C GLU A 70 -1.13 18.64 5.34
N MET A 71 -0.54 18.27 6.48
CA MET A 71 0.07 16.96 6.71
C MET A 71 -0.91 15.79 6.52
N SER A 72 -2.15 15.93 7.01
CA SER A 72 -3.20 14.92 6.84
C SER A 72 -3.61 14.77 5.37
N ARG A 73 -3.70 15.87 4.61
CA ARG A 73 -3.97 15.80 3.17
C ARG A 73 -2.83 15.14 2.42
N THR A 74 -1.59 15.50 2.73
CA THR A 74 -0.39 14.87 2.18
C THR A 74 -0.37 13.36 2.45
N ALA A 75 -0.70 12.93 3.67
CA ALA A 75 -0.78 11.52 4.01
C ALA A 75 -1.87 10.79 3.22
N LEU A 76 -3.05 11.41 3.01
CA LEU A 76 -4.13 10.84 2.21
C LEU A 76 -3.71 10.67 0.74
N TYR A 77 -3.06 11.67 0.14
CA TYR A 77 -2.53 11.55 -1.23
C TYR A 77 -1.44 10.48 -1.36
N ALA A 78 -0.55 10.37 -0.36
CA ALA A 78 0.45 9.31 -0.33
C ALA A 78 -0.21 7.92 -0.26
N LEU A 79 -1.26 7.80 0.55
CA LEU A 79 -2.04 6.56 0.68
C LEU A 79 -2.81 6.21 -0.60
N GLU A 80 -3.38 7.20 -1.29
CA GLU A 80 -4.02 7.04 -2.60
C GLU A 80 -3.01 6.52 -3.64
N ARG A 81 -1.82 7.12 -3.71
CA ARG A 81 -0.73 6.64 -4.58
C ARG A 81 -0.33 5.21 -4.24
N LEU A 82 -0.23 4.89 -2.95
CA LEU A 82 0.17 3.57 -2.48
C LEU A 82 -0.84 2.51 -2.92
N LYS A 83 -2.14 2.79 -2.71
CA LYS A 83 -3.26 1.94 -3.10
C LYS A 83 -3.19 1.53 -4.57
N ASP A 84 -2.82 2.44 -5.46
CA ASP A 84 -2.78 2.18 -6.91
C ASP A 84 -1.51 1.44 -7.38
N ASN A 85 -0.43 1.44 -6.59
CA ASN A 85 0.86 0.88 -6.99
C ASN A 85 1.22 -0.43 -6.28
N ILE A 86 0.59 -0.75 -5.15
CA ILE A 86 1.00 -1.85 -4.28
C ILE A 86 0.97 -3.23 -4.96
N LEU A 87 0.04 -3.45 -5.89
CA LEU A 87 -0.09 -4.71 -6.63
C LEU A 87 1.02 -4.91 -7.68
N ARG A 88 1.87 -3.91 -7.91
CA ARG A 88 3.04 -4.00 -8.81
C ARG A 88 4.22 -4.72 -8.16
N TYR A 89 4.20 -4.88 -6.83
CA TYR A 89 5.27 -5.54 -6.08
C TYR A 89 5.08 -7.05 -6.05
N SER A 90 6.18 -7.79 -6.11
CA SER A 90 6.18 -9.26 -6.06
C SER A 90 6.21 -9.82 -4.62
N SER A 91 6.60 -9.00 -3.65
CA SER A 91 6.70 -9.36 -2.24
C SER A 91 6.67 -8.12 -1.34
N THR A 92 6.27 -8.30 -0.08
CA THR A 92 6.32 -7.22 0.92
C THR A 92 7.73 -6.71 1.18
N MET A 93 8.75 -7.56 1.01
CA MET A 93 10.15 -7.13 1.14
C MET A 93 10.55 -6.18 0.00
N GLN A 94 10.16 -6.49 -1.24
CA GLN A 94 10.39 -5.59 -2.37
C GLN A 94 9.64 -4.26 -2.16
N PHE A 95 8.37 -4.32 -1.75
CA PHE A 95 7.58 -3.14 -1.40
C PHE A 95 8.29 -2.26 -0.36
N LEU A 96 8.74 -2.84 0.75
CA LEU A 96 9.43 -2.10 1.81
C LEU A 96 10.75 -1.52 1.30
N HIS A 97 11.51 -2.30 0.52
CA HIS A 97 12.73 -1.80 -0.09
C HIS A 97 12.45 -0.57 -0.95
N ASP A 98 11.51 -0.64 -1.87
CA ASP A 98 11.32 0.40 -2.89
C ASP A 98 10.57 1.63 -2.36
N GLU A 99 9.55 1.46 -1.51
CA GLU A 99 8.74 2.58 -0.99
C GLU A 99 9.26 3.17 0.33
N VAL A 100 9.94 2.37 1.16
CA VAL A 100 10.33 2.77 2.53
C VAL A 100 11.84 2.97 2.68
N PHE A 101 12.66 2.11 2.08
CA PHE A 101 14.10 2.12 2.29
C PHE A 101 14.91 2.75 1.15
N ASN A 102 14.40 2.72 -0.08
CA ASN A 102 15.07 3.25 -1.29
C ASN A 102 14.69 4.71 -1.55
N ILE A 103 14.45 5.47 -0.48
CA ILE A 103 14.19 6.90 -0.58
C ILE A 103 15.55 7.59 -0.78
N ASN A 104 15.92 7.80 -2.05
CA ASN A 104 17.16 8.48 -2.40
C ASN A 104 17.16 9.92 -1.88
N GLN A 105 18.28 10.33 -1.26
CA GLN A 105 18.48 11.69 -0.73
C GLN A 105 18.27 12.81 -1.77
N SER A 106 18.33 12.50 -3.07
CA SER A 106 18.09 13.46 -4.16
C SER A 106 16.66 13.98 -4.23
N ASP A 107 15.67 13.23 -3.74
CA ASP A 107 14.29 13.73 -3.71
C ASP A 107 14.13 14.83 -2.62
N ILE A 108 15.02 14.85 -1.58
CA ILE A 108 14.90 15.73 -0.39
C ILE A 108 15.02 17.20 -0.80
N ILE A 109 15.85 17.45 -1.81
CA ILE A 109 16.29 18.79 -2.21
C ILE A 109 15.29 19.46 -3.17
N HIS A 110 14.43 18.69 -3.85
CA HIS A 110 13.45 19.20 -4.81
C HIS A 110 12.03 19.37 -4.26
N GLY A 111 11.85 19.34 -2.93
CA GLY A 111 10.51 19.50 -2.33
C GLY A 111 9.54 18.39 -2.70
N ARG A 112 10.05 17.24 -3.16
CA ARG A 112 9.28 16.05 -3.51
C ARG A 112 9.36 15.03 -2.38
N TRP A 113 9.15 15.49 -1.15
CA TRP A 113 9.02 14.65 0.05
C TRP A 113 7.66 14.93 0.65
N SER A 114 6.71 14.02 0.46
CA SER A 114 5.68 13.82 1.46
C SER A 114 6.33 13.10 2.66
N ASN A 115 7.05 13.85 3.49
CA ASN A 115 7.42 13.54 4.89
C ASN A 115 7.74 12.07 5.24
N SER A 116 8.79 11.49 4.65
CA SER A 116 9.35 10.25 5.19
C SER A 116 10.27 10.57 6.38
N ILE A 117 9.81 10.20 7.58
CA ILE A 117 10.68 10.03 8.74
C ILE A 117 11.60 8.85 8.41
N PRO A 118 12.93 9.02 8.43
CA PRO A 118 13.86 7.91 8.22
C PRO A 118 13.55 6.76 9.18
N ALA A 119 13.54 5.51 8.73
CA ALA A 119 13.29 4.36 9.61
C ALA A 119 14.24 4.31 10.82
N SER A 120 15.45 4.87 10.70
CA SER A 120 16.41 5.07 11.80
C SER A 120 15.87 5.98 12.92
N SER A 121 15.00 6.94 12.60
CA SER A 121 14.35 7.83 13.56
C SER A 121 13.17 7.16 14.29
N LEU A 122 12.58 6.10 13.72
CA LEU A 122 11.52 5.32 14.38
C LEU A 122 12.10 4.33 15.42
N LEU A 123 13.27 3.74 15.14
CA LEU A 123 13.93 2.79 16.05
C LEU A 123 14.49 3.45 17.32
N ASN A 124 14.87 4.72 17.26
CA ASN A 124 15.37 5.46 18.44
C ASN A 124 14.28 5.78 19.48
N ASN A 125 12.99 5.68 19.13
CA ASN A 125 11.88 5.93 20.06
C ASN A 125 11.38 4.67 20.77
N ILE A 126 11.90 3.48 20.44
CA ILE A 126 11.48 2.20 21.04
C ILE A 126 12.43 1.80 22.20
N SER A 127 13.58 2.46 22.35
CA SER A 127 14.55 2.22 23.45
C SER A 127 14.54 3.28 24.56
N LYS A 128 13.40 3.90 24.87
CA LYS A 128 13.23 4.70 26.09
C LYS A 128 12.17 4.11 27.01
#